data_AF-A0A8J2K327-F1
#
_entry.id   AF-A0A8J2K327-F1
#
_cell.length_a   1.000
_cell.length_b   1.000
_cell.length_c   1.000
_cell.angle_alpha   90.00
_cell.angle_beta   90.00
_cell.angle_gamma   90.00
#
_symmetry.space_group_name_H-M   'P 1'
#
loop_
_entity.id
_entity.type
_entity.pdbx_description
1 polymer ?
#
loop_
_entity_poly.entity_id
_entity_poly.type
_entity_poly.pdbx_seq_one_letter_code
_entity_poly.pdbx_strand_id
1 'polypeptide(L)'
;MGHPEHVSGLCGIVKVLLSHSVGQLPANLHYNTPNAEIPSLRDGRLTVIDKLQPFNARYVAFNSMGFGGTNVHVLIKLDRREEIKPWSPATPLILLGSGRTQEAVE
;
A
#
# COMPACT_ATOMS: atom_id res chain seq x y z
N MET A 1 -2.55 -12.63 1.99
CA MET A 1 -2.66 -12.72 3.47
C MET A 1 -4.04 -13.20 3.94
N GLY A 2 -4.94 -13.65 3.06
CA GLY A 2 -6.31 -13.97 3.44
C GLY A 2 -7.19 -12.73 3.63
N HIS A 3 -8.33 -12.92 4.27
CA HIS A 3 -9.32 -11.88 4.56
C HIS A 3 -9.38 -11.63 6.07
N PRO A 4 -8.81 -10.54 6.60
CA PRO A 4 -8.79 -10.26 8.03
C PRO A 4 -10.07 -9.56 8.51
N GLU A 5 -11.22 -9.92 7.90
CA GLU A 5 -12.57 -9.52 8.30
C GLU A 5 -12.71 -8.02 8.59
N HIS A 6 -12.99 -7.67 9.85
CA HIS A 6 -13.19 -6.30 10.33
C HIS A 6 -11.97 -5.39 10.11
N VAL A 7 -10.77 -5.96 9.97
CA VAL A 7 -9.51 -5.23 9.79
C VAL A 7 -9.09 -5.20 8.31
N SER A 8 -9.85 -5.83 7.40
CA SER A 8 -9.57 -5.84 5.96
C SER A 8 -9.34 -4.45 5.37
N GLY A 9 -10.09 -3.46 5.86
CA GLY A 9 -9.92 -2.05 5.53
C GLY A 9 -8.51 -1.53 5.79
N LEU A 10 -8.06 -1.65 7.03
CA LEU A 10 -6.77 -1.16 7.46
C LEU A 10 -5.62 -1.93 6.80
N CYS A 11 -5.74 -3.25 6.64
CA CYS A 11 -4.71 -4.05 5.95
C CYS A 11 -4.51 -3.59 4.49
N GLY A 12 -5.60 -3.25 3.80
CA GLY A 12 -5.53 -2.69 2.45
C GLY A 12 -4.84 -1.33 2.40
N ILE A 13 -5.15 -0.45 3.36
CA ILE A 13 -4.47 0.86 3.49
C ILE A 13 -2.98 0.67 3.75
N VAL A 14 -2.60 -0.22 4.66
CA VAL A 14 -1.19 -0.51 4.97
C VAL A 14 -0.44 -1.01 3.73
N LYS A 15 -1.04 -1.92 2.93
CA LYS A 15 -0.45 -2.35 1.65
C LYS A 15 -0.14 -1.16 0.76
N VAL A 16 -1.10 -0.25 0.60
CA VAL A 16 -0.96 0.92 -0.29
C VAL A 16 0.10 1.89 0.23
N LEU A 17 0.12 2.19 1.53
CA LEU A 17 1.11 3.10 2.13
C LEU A 17 2.54 2.55 2.03
N LEU A 18 2.73 1.24 2.26
CA LEU A 18 4.02 0.58 2.07
C LEU A 18 4.44 0.54 0.60
N SER A 19 3.48 0.28 -0.30
CA SER A 19 3.73 0.32 -1.74
C SER A 19 4.18 1.72 -2.19
N HIS A 20 3.55 2.77 -1.64
CA HIS A 20 3.90 4.16 -1.91
C HIS A 20 5.27 4.55 -1.36
N SER A 21 5.62 4.11 -0.15
CA SER A 21 6.91 4.45 0.46
C SER A 21 8.10 3.85 -0.29
N VAL A 22 7.93 2.64 -0.86
CA VAL A 22 8.94 1.94 -1.67
C VAL A 22 8.84 2.28 -3.17
N GLY A 23 7.73 2.87 -3.61
CA GLY A 23 7.49 3.23 -5.03
C GLY A 23 7.15 2.02 -5.92
N GLN A 24 6.71 0.91 -5.34
CA GLN A 24 6.41 -0.33 -6.05
C GLN A 24 5.08 -0.94 -5.59
N LEU A 25 4.30 -1.45 -6.53
CA LEU A 25 3.02 -2.11 -6.26
C LEU A 25 3.21 -3.63 -6.39
N PRO A 26 3.04 -4.41 -5.31
CA PRO A 26 3.23 -5.85 -5.36
C PRO A 26 2.12 -6.55 -6.12
N ALA A 27 2.50 -7.64 -6.80
CA ALA A 27 1.58 -8.52 -7.51
C ALA A 27 0.48 -9.06 -6.58
N ASN A 28 -0.74 -9.10 -7.10
CA ASN A 28 -1.81 -9.92 -6.56
C ASN A 28 -1.50 -11.39 -6.84
N LEU A 29 -1.55 -12.20 -5.80
CA LEU A 29 -1.34 -13.64 -5.91
C LEU A 29 -2.58 -14.33 -6.48
N HIS A 30 -2.38 -15.53 -7.03
CA HIS A 30 -3.43 -16.44 -7.51
C HIS A 30 -4.29 -15.93 -8.67
N TYR A 31 -3.84 -14.91 -9.40
CA TYR A 31 -4.48 -14.44 -10.62
C TYR A 31 -3.92 -15.18 -11.85
N ASN A 32 -4.61 -16.23 -12.29
CA ASN A 32 -4.19 -17.04 -13.46
C ASN A 32 -5.15 -16.87 -14.65
N THR A 33 -6.45 -17.03 -14.41
CA THR A 33 -7.49 -16.96 -15.45
C THR A 33 -8.47 -15.84 -15.10
N PRO A 34 -8.65 -14.82 -15.97
CA PRO A 34 -9.61 -13.76 -15.72
C PRO A 34 -11.04 -14.31 -15.66
N ASN A 35 -11.82 -13.90 -14.64
CA ASN A 35 -13.22 -14.30 -14.50
C ASN A 35 -14.01 -13.89 -15.76
N ALA A 36 -14.70 -14.86 -16.37
CA ALA A 36 -15.47 -14.65 -17.60
C ALA A 36 -16.71 -13.77 -17.39
N GLU A 37 -17.26 -13.72 -16.18
CA GLU A 37 -18.44 -12.93 -15.84
C GLU A 37 -18.13 -11.44 -15.64
N ILE A 38 -16.85 -11.06 -15.66
CA ILE A 38 -16.40 -9.67 -15.49
C ILE A 38 -15.65 -9.23 -16.75
N PRO A 39 -16.36 -8.69 -17.76
CA PRO A 39 -15.76 -8.32 -19.05
C PRO A 39 -14.59 -7.33 -18.94
N SER A 40 -14.63 -6.44 -17.93
CA SER A 40 -13.61 -5.41 -17.70
C SER A 40 -12.22 -5.95 -17.41
N LEU A 41 -12.10 -7.23 -17.01
CA LEU A 41 -10.80 -7.91 -16.83
C LEU A 41 -10.16 -8.36 -18.15
N ARG A 42 -10.90 -8.34 -19.27
CA ARG A 42 -10.44 -8.79 -20.60
C ARG A 42 -10.40 -7.68 -21.64
N ASP A 43 -11.26 -6.67 -21.49
CA ASP A 43 -11.36 -5.55 -22.43
C ASP A 43 -10.42 -4.37 -22.11
N GLY A 44 -9.65 -4.46 -21.03
CA GLY A 44 -8.63 -3.47 -20.65
C GLY A 44 -9.12 -2.32 -19.76
N ARG A 45 -10.41 -2.24 -19.42
CA ARG A 45 -10.92 -1.23 -18.48
C ARG A 45 -10.36 -1.39 -17.07
N LEU A 46 -10.10 -2.63 -16.65
CA LEU A 46 -9.42 -2.95 -15.38
C LEU A 46 -8.19 -3.80 -15.67
N THR A 47 -7.06 -3.40 -15.10
CA THR A 47 -5.82 -4.18 -15.14
C THR A 47 -5.52 -4.72 -13.76
N VAL A 48 -5.42 -6.03 -13.63
CA VAL A 48 -4.96 -6.66 -12.41
C VAL A 48 -3.44 -6.58 -12.36
N ILE A 49 -2.91 -6.17 -11.22
CA ILE A 49 -1.46 -6.14 -10.98
C ILE A 49 -1.03 -7.57 -10.69
N ASP A 50 -0.54 -8.29 -11.69
CA ASP A 50 -0.12 -9.70 -11.61
C ASP A 50 1.40 -9.86 -11.48
N LYS A 51 2.14 -8.77 -11.63
CA LYS A 51 3.59 -8.66 -11.49
C LYS A 51 3.94 -7.42 -10.66
N LEU A 52 5.13 -7.39 -10.08
CA LEU A 52 5.66 -6.20 -9.44
C LEU A 52 5.78 -5.07 -10.47
N GLN A 53 5.22 -3.90 -10.17
CA GLN A 53 5.23 -2.75 -11.09
C GLN A 53 5.53 -1.44 -10.35
N PRO A 54 6.09 -0.42 -11.03
CA PRO A 54 6.26 0.92 -10.45
C PRO A 54 4.92 1.50 -9.98
N PHE A 55 4.91 2.14 -8.81
CA PHE A 55 3.70 2.72 -8.25
C PHE A 55 3.70 4.25 -8.35
N ASN A 56 3.10 4.76 -9.42
CA ASN A 56 3.09 6.18 -9.76
C ASN A 56 1.71 6.84 -9.59
N ALA A 57 0.83 6.24 -8.78
CA ALA A 57 -0.53 6.73 -8.61
C ALA A 57 -0.54 8.01 -7.74
N ARG A 58 -1.27 9.04 -8.19
CA ARG A 58 -1.57 10.23 -7.38
C ARG A 58 -2.79 10.03 -6.48
N TYR A 59 -3.71 9.20 -6.92
CA TYR A 59 -4.95 8.90 -6.21
C TYR A 59 -5.15 7.41 -6.16
N VAL A 60 -5.59 6.93 -5.00
CA VAL A 60 -5.87 5.53 -4.74
C VAL A 60 -7.19 5.44 -4.01
N ALA A 61 -7.97 4.43 -4.36
CA ALA A 61 -9.25 4.18 -3.74
C ALA A 61 -9.24 2.82 -3.05
N PHE A 62 -10.02 2.70 -1.99
CA PHE A 62 -10.17 1.47 -1.23
C PHE A 62 -11.66 1.18 -0.94
N ASN A 63 -12.02 -0.10 -0.98
CA ASN A 63 -13.36 -0.60 -0.67
C ASN A 63 -13.32 -1.53 0.53
N SER A 64 -14.16 -1.27 1.53
CA SER A 64 -14.45 -2.19 2.64
C SER A 64 -15.94 -2.55 2.61
N MET A 65 -16.26 -3.83 2.45
CA MET A 65 -17.65 -4.29 2.34
C MET A 65 -17.89 -5.38 3.39
N GLY A 66 -18.71 -5.07 4.39
CA GLY A 66 -19.08 -6.01 5.43
C GLY A 66 -20.19 -6.94 4.97
N PHE A 67 -20.12 -8.21 5.39
CA PHE A 67 -21.14 -9.22 5.07
C PHE A 67 -22.56 -8.79 5.47
N GLY A 68 -22.71 -8.02 6.55
CA GLY A 68 -24.00 -7.45 6.99
C GLY A 68 -24.55 -6.32 6.10
N GLY A 69 -23.89 -5.97 4.99
CA GLY A 69 -24.33 -4.98 4.03
C GLY A 69 -23.79 -3.57 4.23
N THR A 70 -23.03 -3.31 5.30
CA THR A 70 -22.37 -2.02 5.53
C THR A 70 -21.16 -1.86 4.62
N ASN A 71 -21.15 -0.80 3.81
CA ASN A 71 -20.10 -0.55 2.82
C ASN A 71 -19.43 0.81 3.07
N VAL A 72 -18.11 0.85 2.88
CA VAL A 72 -17.29 2.06 3.01
C VAL A 72 -16.36 2.17 1.81
N HIS A 73 -16.24 3.38 1.27
CA HIS A 73 -15.32 3.74 0.20
C HIS A 73 -14.46 4.91 0.64
N VAL A 74 -13.15 4.85 0.36
CA VAL A 74 -12.21 5.92 0.70
C VAL A 74 -11.35 6.26 -0.51
N LEU A 75 -11.21 7.55 -0.79
CA LEU A 75 -10.27 8.09 -1.77
C LEU A 75 -9.12 8.77 -1.02
N ILE A 76 -7.89 8.40 -1.36
CA ILE A 76 -6.66 8.94 -0.77
C ILE A 76 -5.87 9.63 -1.88
N LYS A 77 -5.43 10.85 -1.60
CA LYS A 77 -4.41 11.53 -2.41
C LYS A 77 -3.04 11.17 -1.84
N LEU A 78 -2.23 10.50 -2.64
CA LEU A 78 -0.84 10.21 -2.29
C LEU A 78 0.00 11.43 -2.60
N ASP A 79 0.78 11.88 -1.61
CA ASP A 79 1.69 12.99 -1.82
C ASP A 79 2.90 12.55 -2.63
N ARG A 80 3.42 13.43 -3.48
CA ARG A 80 4.66 13.15 -4.19
C ARG A 80 5.78 13.18 -3.17
N ARG A 81 6.49 12.07 -3.02
CA ARG A 81 7.73 12.06 -2.25
C ARG A 81 8.72 12.97 -2.99
N GLU A 82 8.94 14.16 -2.45
CA GLU A 82 10.08 14.96 -2.87
C GLU A 82 11.34 14.18 -2.50
N GLU A 83 12.31 14.13 -3.42
CA GLU A 83 13.63 13.61 -3.08
C GLU A 83 14.19 14.46 -1.96
N ILE A 84 14.35 13.85 -0.78
CA ILE A 84 15.02 14.49 0.33
C ILE A 84 16.46 14.69 -0.12
N LYS A 85 16.85 15.94 -0.33
CA LYS A 85 18.24 16.27 -0.63
C LYS A 85 19.11 15.77 0.52
N PRO A 86 20.18 14.99 0.24
CA PRO A 86 21.09 14.55 1.27
C PRO A 86 21.59 15.76 2.06
N TRP A 87 21.27 15.81 3.34
CA TRP A 87 21.79 16.84 4.22
C TRP A 87 23.14 16.36 4.76
N SER A 88 24.20 17.11 4.48
CA SER A 88 25.54 16.85 4.99
C SER A 88 25.85 17.87 6.10
N PRO A 89 25.64 17.52 7.38
CA PRO A 89 25.99 18.42 8.46
C PRO A 89 27.51 18.62 8.51
N ALA A 90 27.94 19.85 8.80
CA ALA A 90 29.37 20.17 9.00
C ALA A 90 29.91 19.65 10.34
N THR A 91 29.03 19.15 11.22
CA THR A 91 29.35 18.68 12.57
C THR A 91 28.69 17.33 12.84
N PRO A 92 29.25 16.48 13.73
CA PRO A 92 28.59 15.26 14.14
C PRO A 92 27.20 15.52 14.73
N LEU A 93 26.27 14.60 14.48
CA LEU A 93 24.92 14.63 15.05
C LEU A 93 24.83 13.63 16.19
N ILE A 94 24.08 14.00 17.22
CA ILE A 94 23.69 13.09 18.29
C ILE A 94 22.24 12.69 18.05
N LEU A 95 21.99 11.41 17.83
CA LEU A 95 20.67 10.84 17.83
C LEU A 95 20.43 10.17 19.18
N LEU A 96 19.36 10.56 19.86
CA LEU A 96 18.96 9.97 21.14
C LEU A 96 17.73 9.10 20.93
N GLY A 97 17.72 7.92 21.54
CA GLY A 97 16.61 6.96 21.52
C GLY A 97 16.35 6.41 22.92
N SER A 98 15.16 5.85 23.13
CA SER A 98 14.80 5.18 24.39
C SER A 98 13.91 3.98 24.08
N GLY A 99 14.13 2.88 24.81
CA GLY A 99 13.47 1.59 24.57
C GLY A 99 13.20 0.86 25.88
N ARG A 100 12.30 -0.12 25.82
CA ARG A 100 11.95 -0.95 27.00
C ARG A 100 12.95 -2.08 27.25
N THR A 101 13.74 -2.44 26.24
CA THR A 101 14.80 -3.46 26.30
C THR A 101 16.08 -2.90 25.69
N GLN A 102 17.20 -3.60 25.91
CA GLN A 102 18.50 -3.21 25.37
C GLN A 102 18.49 -3.25 23.82
N GLU A 103 17.86 -4.27 23.23
CA GLU A 103 17.71 -4.44 21.78
C GLU A 103 16.81 -3.38 21.11
N ALA A 104 16.05 -2.62 21.90
CA ALA A 104 15.23 -1.51 21.38
C ALA A 104 15.98 -0.17 21.37
N VAL A 105 17.16 -0.10 22.02
CA VAL A 105 18.01 1.10 22.09
C VAL A 105 19.28 0.92 21.24
N GLU A 106 19.85 -0.30 21.26
CA GLU A 106 20.98 -0.72 20.43
C GLU A 106 20.56 -1.02 19.00
#